data_AF-A0A3B9AMX8-F1
#
_entry.id   AF-A0A3B9AMX8-F1
#
_cell.length_a   1.000
_cell.length_b   1.000
_cell.length_c   1.000
_cell.angle_alpha   90.00
_cell.angle_beta   90.00
_cell.angle_gamma   90.00
#
_symmetry.space_group_name_H-M   'P 1'
#
loop_
_entity.id
_entity.type
_entity.pdbx_description
1 polymer ?
#
loop_
_entity_poly.entity_id
_entity_poly.type
_entity_poly.pdbx_seq_one_letter_code
_entity_poly.pdbx_strand_id
1 'polypeptide(L)'
;RQIIDLLNLIEPTPTNTYPMVGIACATVQQRDLIASQLLKIRQRKMAGWEKIQQLFLNGLGVYQFSEMQGQHVDVLLLSMTHGTTDAQGSLTRQLHFWNTPLGINQLHVVLTRATQKFYIAHSIPEGLHSVLAADKNFIGTCILSHVVTFADYLQQGDREAAEEQLNKMKQLLSYVDSYFEPTVFGEEVELALRPYFEQSQMKRSAMAAGVRVPLYIQAKGQGEQSSVLAFDGVLAKTPLPSYEWEEKLGNYFKQQGIIFIPVLAAHWWRSPKQEARKLASRLLKHED
;
A
#
# COMPACT_ATOMS: atom_id res chain seq x y z
N ARG A 1 -11.91 -22.44 6.69
CA ARG A 1 -12.50 -22.08 8.00
C ARG A 1 -11.96 -20.73 8.48
N GLN A 2 -10.64 -20.58 8.62
CA GLN A 2 -9.99 -19.31 9.00
C GLN A 2 -10.48 -18.06 8.25
N ILE A 3 -10.68 -18.11 6.92
CA ILE A 3 -11.24 -16.98 6.16
C ILE A 3 -12.65 -16.58 6.64
N ILE A 4 -13.52 -17.55 6.93
CA ILE A 4 -14.87 -17.27 7.42
C ILE A 4 -14.80 -16.68 8.82
N ASP A 5 -13.87 -17.14 9.65
CA ASP A 5 -13.65 -16.60 10.99
C ASP A 5 -13.12 -15.14 10.91
N LEU A 6 -12.24 -14.84 9.95
CA LEU A 6 -11.74 -13.48 9.69
C LEU A 6 -12.84 -12.52 9.24
N LEU A 7 -13.88 -12.98 8.52
CA LEU A 7 -15.03 -12.14 8.19
C LEU A 7 -15.75 -11.62 9.44
N ASN A 8 -15.68 -12.34 10.56
CA ASN A 8 -16.27 -11.88 11.82
C ASN A 8 -15.52 -10.70 12.43
N LEU A 9 -14.25 -10.47 12.05
CA LEU A 9 -13.46 -9.33 12.53
C LEU A 9 -13.73 -8.04 11.76
N ILE A 10 -14.51 -8.09 10.67
CA ILE A 10 -14.81 -6.91 9.87
C ILE A 10 -15.82 -6.05 10.60
N GLU A 11 -15.45 -4.81 10.88
CA GLU A 11 -16.28 -3.83 11.58
C GLU A 11 -16.98 -2.89 10.58
N PRO A 12 -18.15 -2.33 10.94
CA PRO A 12 -18.76 -1.26 10.18
C PRO A 12 -17.85 -0.02 10.13
N THR A 13 -17.96 0.73 9.05
CA THR A 13 -17.38 2.07 8.89
C THR A 13 -18.04 3.07 9.86
N PRO A 14 -17.46 4.28 10.04
CA PRO A 14 -18.08 5.34 10.84
C PRO A 14 -19.50 5.72 10.41
N THR A 15 -19.88 5.46 9.14
CA THR A 15 -21.24 5.67 8.61
C THR A 15 -22.17 4.49 8.88
N ASN A 16 -21.77 3.53 9.71
CA ASN A 16 -22.52 2.33 10.09
C ASN A 16 -22.86 1.40 8.90
N THR A 17 -22.04 1.43 7.84
CA THR A 17 -22.12 0.52 6.69
C THR A 17 -20.90 -0.40 6.67
N TYR A 18 -20.99 -1.59 6.07
CA TYR A 18 -19.81 -2.44 5.95
C TYR A 18 -18.90 -1.96 4.80
N PRO A 19 -17.56 -2.07 4.94
CA PRO A 19 -16.64 -1.77 3.85
C PRO A 19 -16.79 -2.77 2.70
N MET A 20 -16.28 -2.44 1.51
CA MET A 20 -16.21 -3.39 0.40
C MET A 20 -15.14 -4.45 0.68
N VAL A 21 -15.51 -5.72 0.67
CA VAL A 21 -14.62 -6.83 1.06
C VAL A 21 -14.31 -7.74 -0.12
N GLY A 22 -13.03 -8.02 -0.34
CA GLY A 22 -12.59 -9.05 -1.28
C GLY A 22 -12.01 -10.25 -0.58
N ILE A 23 -12.35 -11.46 -1.02
CA ILE A 23 -11.63 -12.68 -0.65
C ILE A 23 -10.85 -13.13 -1.87
N ALA A 24 -9.53 -13.00 -1.84
CA ALA A 24 -8.67 -13.43 -2.93
C ALA A 24 -8.03 -14.79 -2.59
N CYS A 25 -8.18 -15.75 -3.49
CA CYS A 25 -7.73 -17.11 -3.32
C CYS A 25 -6.60 -17.44 -4.29
N ALA A 26 -5.60 -18.14 -3.79
CA ALA A 26 -4.45 -18.53 -4.59
C ALA A 26 -4.80 -19.57 -5.68
N THR A 27 -5.85 -20.38 -5.44
CA THR A 27 -6.32 -21.43 -6.37
C THR A 27 -7.81 -21.28 -6.66
N VAL A 28 -8.23 -21.74 -7.84
CA VAL A 28 -9.64 -21.76 -8.28
C VAL A 28 -10.48 -22.67 -7.36
N GLN A 29 -9.92 -23.81 -6.96
CA GLN A 29 -10.60 -24.76 -6.08
C GLN A 29 -10.91 -24.13 -4.72
N GLN A 30 -9.98 -23.34 -4.16
CA GLN A 30 -10.21 -22.65 -2.91
C GLN A 30 -11.27 -21.55 -3.04
N ARG A 31 -11.24 -20.79 -4.15
CA ARG A 31 -12.26 -19.79 -4.47
C ARG A 31 -13.65 -20.42 -4.49
N ASP A 32 -13.82 -21.50 -5.25
CA ASP A 32 -15.10 -22.18 -5.40
C ASP A 32 -15.57 -22.82 -4.08
N LEU A 33 -14.63 -23.37 -3.29
CA LEU A 33 -14.93 -23.89 -1.97
C LEU A 33 -15.47 -22.79 -1.05
N ILE A 34 -14.78 -21.65 -0.95
CA ILE A 34 -15.20 -20.53 -0.10
C ILE A 34 -16.55 -19.95 -0.59
N ALA A 35 -16.69 -19.74 -1.90
CA ALA A 35 -17.94 -19.25 -2.48
C ALA A 35 -19.12 -20.19 -2.14
N SER A 36 -18.92 -21.50 -2.27
CA SER A 36 -19.93 -22.51 -1.94
C SER A 36 -20.27 -22.52 -0.43
N GLN A 37 -19.29 -22.29 0.45
CA GLN A 37 -19.50 -22.22 1.89
C GLN A 37 -20.32 -20.98 2.27
N LEU A 38 -19.97 -19.82 1.72
CA LEU A 38 -20.73 -18.58 1.94
C LEU A 38 -22.16 -18.71 1.43
N LEU A 39 -22.37 -19.32 0.27
CA LEU A 39 -23.71 -19.60 -0.26
C LEU A 39 -24.51 -20.50 0.67
N LYS A 40 -23.90 -21.59 1.17
CA LYS A 40 -24.55 -22.51 2.13
C LYS A 40 -24.94 -21.80 3.43
N ILE A 41 -24.07 -20.95 3.98
CA ILE A 41 -24.35 -20.18 5.20
C ILE A 41 -25.57 -19.28 5.00
N ARG A 42 -25.65 -18.59 3.85
CA ARG A 42 -26.78 -17.71 3.51
C ARG A 42 -28.09 -18.48 3.30
N GLN A 43 -28.06 -19.56 2.51
CA GLN A 43 -29.26 -20.35 2.20
C GLN A 43 -29.84 -21.04 3.44
N ARG A 44 -28.97 -21.55 4.32
CA ARG A 44 -29.38 -22.27 5.53
C ARG A 44 -29.55 -21.36 6.75
N LYS A 45 -29.36 -20.05 6.60
CA LYS A 45 -29.38 -19.05 7.68
C LYS A 45 -28.58 -19.50 8.91
N MET A 46 -27.37 -20.01 8.67
CA MET A 46 -26.47 -20.45 9.75
C MET A 46 -26.01 -19.26 10.59
N ALA A 47 -25.35 -19.50 11.73
CA ALA A 47 -24.79 -18.43 12.55
C ALA A 47 -23.90 -17.48 11.72
N GLY A 48 -24.09 -16.17 11.89
CA GLY A 48 -23.37 -15.13 11.13
C GLY A 48 -23.94 -14.82 9.74
N TRP A 49 -25.06 -15.43 9.31
CA TRP A 49 -25.62 -15.20 7.98
C TRP A 49 -26.03 -13.74 7.71
N GLU A 50 -26.52 -13.02 8.72
CA GLU A 50 -26.96 -11.62 8.58
C GLU A 50 -25.78 -10.70 8.22
N LYS A 51 -24.66 -10.86 8.94
CA LYS A 51 -23.41 -10.14 8.65
C LYS A 51 -22.90 -10.45 7.25
N ILE A 52 -22.85 -11.73 6.87
CA ILE A 52 -22.44 -12.15 5.52
C ILE A 52 -23.38 -11.55 4.47
N GLN A 53 -24.70 -11.56 4.70
CA GLN A 53 -25.67 -10.96 3.78
C GLN A 53 -25.44 -9.46 3.62
N GLN A 54 -25.18 -8.72 4.70
CA GLN A 54 -24.85 -7.29 4.64
C GLN A 54 -23.54 -7.03 3.92
N LEU A 55 -22.51 -7.87 4.14
CA LEU A 55 -21.25 -7.79 3.40
C LEU A 55 -21.47 -8.00 1.89
N PHE A 56 -22.30 -8.98 1.49
CA PHE A 56 -22.68 -9.17 0.09
C PHE A 56 -23.38 -7.95 -0.52
N LEU A 57 -24.30 -7.33 0.23
CA LEU A 57 -24.98 -6.11 -0.23
C LEU A 57 -24.02 -4.93 -0.40
N ASN A 58 -22.92 -4.90 0.36
CA ASN A 58 -21.85 -3.90 0.25
C ASN A 58 -20.69 -4.33 -0.67
N GLY A 59 -20.88 -5.39 -1.48
CA GLY A 59 -19.91 -5.78 -2.50
C GLY A 59 -18.90 -6.86 -2.11
N LEU A 60 -19.21 -7.72 -1.13
CA LEU A 60 -18.38 -8.90 -0.84
C LEU A 60 -18.24 -9.79 -2.09
N GLY A 61 -17.00 -9.98 -2.54
CA GLY A 61 -16.65 -10.85 -3.66
C GLY A 61 -15.61 -11.92 -3.29
N VAL A 62 -15.65 -13.05 -3.99
CA VAL A 62 -14.67 -14.13 -3.87
C VAL A 62 -14.01 -14.34 -5.23
N TYR A 63 -12.69 -14.16 -5.27
CA TYR A 63 -11.91 -14.09 -6.50
C TYR A 63 -10.72 -15.04 -6.42
N GLN A 64 -10.29 -15.52 -7.58
CA GLN A 64 -8.94 -16.03 -7.76
C GLN A 64 -7.98 -14.85 -8.00
N PHE A 65 -6.69 -15.01 -7.69
CA PHE A 65 -5.70 -13.93 -7.86
C PHE A 65 -5.68 -13.32 -9.27
N SER A 66 -5.89 -14.12 -10.31
CA SER A 66 -5.96 -13.61 -11.69
C SER A 66 -7.16 -12.70 -11.95
N GLU A 67 -8.25 -12.87 -11.21
CA GLU A 67 -9.52 -12.14 -11.36
C GLU A 67 -9.51 -10.81 -10.60
N MET A 68 -8.51 -10.60 -9.74
CA MET A 68 -8.35 -9.34 -9.00
C MET A 68 -7.82 -8.20 -9.87
N GLN A 69 -7.46 -8.46 -11.12
CA GLN A 69 -6.98 -7.42 -12.02
C GLN A 69 -8.08 -6.40 -12.29
N GLY A 70 -7.82 -5.14 -11.95
CA GLY A 70 -8.78 -4.03 -12.09
C GLY A 70 -9.86 -3.96 -10.99
N GLN A 71 -9.87 -4.89 -10.04
CA GLN A 71 -10.74 -4.84 -8.86
C GLN A 71 -10.05 -4.11 -7.72
N HIS A 72 -10.77 -3.29 -6.95
CA HIS A 72 -10.26 -2.68 -5.72
C HIS A 72 -11.28 -2.90 -4.61
N VAL A 73 -10.79 -3.14 -3.40
CA VAL A 73 -11.62 -3.38 -2.21
C VAL A 73 -11.06 -2.62 -1.03
N ASP A 74 -11.92 -2.29 -0.07
CA ASP A 74 -11.49 -1.65 1.17
C ASP A 74 -10.70 -2.62 2.05
N VAL A 75 -11.22 -3.84 2.19
CA VAL A 75 -10.62 -4.90 3.00
C VAL A 75 -10.40 -6.13 2.14
N LEU A 76 -9.16 -6.63 2.10
CA LEU A 76 -8.82 -7.86 1.38
C LEU A 76 -8.42 -8.99 2.34
N LEU A 77 -9.02 -10.16 2.15
CA LEU A 77 -8.67 -11.41 2.82
C LEU A 77 -7.99 -12.35 1.83
N LEU A 78 -6.74 -12.71 2.07
CA LEU A 78 -6.00 -13.67 1.26
C LEU A 78 -6.14 -15.08 1.82
N SER A 79 -6.46 -16.03 0.93
CA SER A 79 -6.40 -17.46 1.22
C SER A 79 -5.27 -18.11 0.43
N MET A 80 -4.15 -18.37 1.10
CA MET A 80 -3.02 -19.13 0.57
C MET A 80 -3.12 -20.59 1.02
N THR A 81 -3.35 -21.52 0.10
CA THR A 81 -3.52 -22.96 0.42
C THR A 81 -2.24 -23.77 0.29
N HIS A 82 -1.08 -23.12 0.21
CA HIS A 82 0.19 -23.80 0.05
C HIS A 82 0.73 -24.17 1.43
N GLY A 83 0.92 -25.46 1.67
CA GLY A 83 1.48 -25.99 2.92
C GLY A 83 2.36 -27.20 2.64
N THR A 84 2.79 -27.88 3.70
CA THR A 84 3.54 -29.14 3.58
C THR A 84 2.59 -30.25 3.13
N THR A 85 3.05 -31.10 2.20
CA THR A 85 2.27 -32.24 1.69
C THR A 85 2.53 -33.53 2.45
N ASP A 86 3.60 -33.59 3.23
CA ASP A 86 3.98 -34.74 4.03
C ASP A 86 4.56 -34.32 5.40
N ALA A 87 4.71 -35.30 6.30
CA ALA A 87 5.33 -35.12 7.60
C ALA A 87 6.85 -34.83 7.52
N GLN A 88 7.45 -34.97 6.34
CA GLN A 88 8.86 -34.68 6.07
C GLN A 88 9.09 -33.21 5.65
N GLY A 89 8.01 -32.43 5.49
CA GLY A 89 8.09 -31.01 5.16
C GLY A 89 8.19 -30.72 3.65
N SER A 90 7.96 -31.70 2.78
CA SER A 90 7.95 -31.49 1.33
C SER A 90 6.85 -30.49 0.96
N LEU A 91 7.20 -29.52 0.12
CA LEU A 91 6.30 -28.48 -0.31
C LEU A 91 5.44 -28.91 -1.49
N THR A 92 4.24 -28.34 -1.60
CA THR A 92 3.42 -28.50 -2.81
C THR A 92 4.18 -28.01 -4.05
N ARG A 93 4.10 -28.76 -5.15
CA ARG A 93 4.58 -28.31 -6.47
C ARG A 93 3.86 -27.04 -6.95
N GLN A 94 2.70 -26.73 -6.39
CA GLN A 94 1.95 -25.50 -6.67
C GLN A 94 2.77 -24.25 -6.33
N LEU A 95 3.76 -24.34 -5.41
CA LEU A 95 4.65 -23.22 -5.12
C LEU A 95 5.52 -22.81 -6.32
N HIS A 96 5.81 -23.72 -7.24
CA HIS A 96 6.60 -23.38 -8.44
C HIS A 96 5.90 -22.35 -9.33
N PHE A 97 4.56 -22.28 -9.30
CA PHE A 97 3.79 -21.29 -10.05
C PHE A 97 4.22 -19.86 -9.69
N TRP A 98 4.50 -19.59 -8.41
CA TRP A 98 4.89 -18.26 -7.94
C TRP A 98 6.23 -17.79 -8.51
N ASN A 99 7.09 -18.72 -8.94
CA ASN A 99 8.37 -18.39 -9.57
C ASN A 99 8.23 -18.03 -11.06
N THR A 100 7.03 -18.14 -11.63
CA THR A 100 6.76 -17.69 -13.00
C THR A 100 6.48 -16.19 -13.05
N PRO A 101 6.75 -15.50 -14.18
CA PRO A 101 6.41 -14.08 -14.32
C PRO A 101 4.92 -13.78 -14.07
N LEU A 102 4.04 -14.71 -14.45
CA LEU A 102 2.60 -14.59 -14.18
C LEU A 102 2.29 -14.67 -12.68
N GLY A 103 2.92 -15.61 -11.95
CA GLY A 103 2.75 -15.76 -10.51
C GLY A 103 3.24 -14.53 -9.75
N ILE A 104 4.41 -13.99 -10.09
CA ILE A 104 4.95 -12.76 -9.49
C ILE A 104 4.00 -11.57 -9.75
N ASN A 105 3.53 -11.41 -10.99
CA ASN A 105 2.58 -10.35 -11.31
C ASN A 105 1.28 -10.48 -10.51
N GLN A 106 0.73 -11.69 -10.39
CA GLN A 106 -0.46 -11.93 -9.58
C GLN A 106 -0.25 -11.56 -8.10
N LEU A 107 0.92 -11.86 -7.51
CA LEU A 107 1.26 -11.41 -6.16
C LEU A 107 1.28 -9.89 -6.06
N HIS A 108 1.95 -9.19 -6.99
CA HIS A 108 1.99 -7.73 -7.01
C HIS A 108 0.59 -7.10 -7.12
N VAL A 109 -0.25 -7.63 -8.02
CA VAL A 109 -1.62 -7.14 -8.20
C VAL A 109 -2.37 -7.30 -6.88
N VAL A 110 -2.40 -8.49 -6.30
CA VAL A 110 -3.17 -8.80 -5.10
C VAL A 110 -2.75 -7.97 -3.89
N LEU A 111 -1.44 -7.78 -3.69
CA LEU A 111 -0.90 -6.95 -2.60
C LEU A 111 -1.27 -5.46 -2.71
N THR A 112 -1.69 -4.99 -3.88
CA THR A 112 -2.03 -3.59 -4.14
C THR A 112 -3.53 -3.33 -4.24
N ARG A 113 -4.40 -4.33 -4.00
CA ARG A 113 -5.86 -4.17 -4.16
C ARG A 113 -6.59 -3.63 -2.95
N ALA A 114 -6.06 -3.85 -1.75
CA ALA A 114 -6.68 -3.35 -0.52
C ALA A 114 -6.35 -1.87 -0.32
N THR A 115 -7.37 -1.05 -0.08
CA THR A 115 -7.17 0.38 0.21
C THR A 115 -7.04 0.68 1.69
N GLN A 116 -7.57 -0.19 2.58
CA GLN A 116 -7.58 0.07 4.03
C GLN A 116 -6.93 -1.04 4.86
N LYS A 117 -7.38 -2.29 4.71
CA LYS A 117 -6.93 -3.41 5.57
C LYS A 117 -6.66 -4.69 4.79
N PHE A 118 -5.73 -5.47 5.30
CA PHE A 118 -5.28 -6.72 4.67
C PHE A 118 -5.17 -7.83 5.72
N TYR A 119 -5.72 -9.00 5.42
CA TYR A 119 -5.60 -10.20 6.25
C TYR A 119 -5.07 -11.36 5.40
N ILE A 120 -4.18 -12.17 5.96
CA ILE A 120 -3.64 -13.35 5.27
C ILE A 120 -3.92 -14.60 6.09
N ALA A 121 -4.56 -15.58 5.47
CA ALA A 121 -4.65 -16.94 5.95
C ALA A 121 -3.74 -17.84 5.10
N HIS A 122 -2.80 -18.53 5.72
CA HIS A 122 -1.86 -19.44 5.04
C HIS A 122 -1.64 -20.71 5.86
N SER A 123 -1.04 -21.71 5.21
CA SER A 123 -0.55 -22.94 5.86
C SER A 123 0.95 -23.15 5.58
N ILE A 124 1.64 -22.07 5.23
CA ILE A 124 3.08 -22.06 4.96
C ILE A 124 3.82 -22.18 6.31
N PRO A 125 4.73 -23.16 6.48
CA PRO A 125 5.48 -23.33 7.71
C PRO A 125 6.47 -22.18 7.95
N GLU A 126 6.72 -21.88 9.22
CA GLU A 126 7.76 -20.91 9.62
C GLU A 126 9.14 -21.35 9.13
N GLY A 127 9.99 -20.36 8.79
CA GLY A 127 11.35 -20.62 8.32
C GLY A 127 11.46 -21.11 6.88
N LEU A 128 10.36 -21.26 6.13
CA LEU A 128 10.43 -21.71 4.74
C LEU A 128 11.29 -20.80 3.85
N HIS A 129 11.34 -19.50 4.15
CA HIS A 129 12.18 -18.55 3.43
C HIS A 129 13.67 -18.85 3.61
N SER A 130 14.14 -19.29 4.79
CA SER A 130 15.58 -19.48 5.03
C SER A 130 16.13 -20.67 4.24
N VAL A 131 15.30 -21.70 4.03
CA VAL A 131 15.64 -22.88 3.23
C VAL A 131 15.63 -22.57 1.72
N LEU A 132 14.69 -21.73 1.26
CA LEU A 132 14.51 -21.44 -0.17
C LEU A 132 15.32 -20.23 -0.67
N ALA A 133 15.69 -19.29 0.21
CA ALA A 133 16.47 -18.10 -0.16
C ALA A 133 17.87 -18.43 -0.68
N ALA A 134 18.37 -19.64 -0.46
CA ALA A 134 19.65 -20.10 -0.99
C ALA A 134 19.64 -20.30 -2.51
N ASP A 135 18.47 -20.47 -3.13
CA ASP A 135 18.35 -20.74 -4.57
C ASP A 135 17.54 -19.64 -5.28
N LYS A 136 18.22 -18.92 -6.19
CA LYS A 136 17.65 -17.83 -7.01
C LYS A 136 16.51 -18.29 -7.94
N ASN A 137 16.34 -19.60 -8.17
CA ASN A 137 15.22 -20.11 -8.94
C ASN A 137 13.87 -20.02 -8.19
N PHE A 138 13.89 -19.72 -6.88
CA PHE A 138 12.71 -19.71 -6.02
C PHE A 138 12.31 -18.31 -5.52
N ILE A 139 12.62 -17.26 -6.28
CA ILE A 139 12.34 -15.86 -5.90
C ILE A 139 10.87 -15.64 -5.53
N GLY A 140 9.93 -16.15 -6.32
CA GLY A 140 8.49 -16.02 -6.07
C GLY A 140 8.04 -16.69 -4.78
N THR A 141 8.57 -17.88 -4.50
CA THR A 141 8.30 -18.58 -3.23
C THR A 141 8.92 -17.83 -2.04
N CYS A 142 10.11 -17.24 -2.21
CA CYS A 142 10.74 -16.42 -1.19
C CYS A 142 9.92 -15.17 -0.88
N ILE A 143 9.46 -14.45 -1.91
CA ILE A 143 8.55 -13.30 -1.77
C ILE A 143 7.31 -13.68 -0.99
N LEU A 144 6.66 -14.79 -1.38
CA LEU A 144 5.46 -15.26 -0.70
C LEU A 144 5.70 -15.56 0.78
N SER A 145 6.84 -16.19 1.09
CA SER A 145 7.22 -16.51 2.47
C SER A 145 7.45 -15.25 3.31
N HIS A 146 8.13 -14.23 2.76
CA HIS A 146 8.31 -12.96 3.45
C HIS A 146 7.00 -12.19 3.64
N VAL A 147 6.10 -12.18 2.65
CA VAL A 147 4.75 -11.56 2.76
C VAL A 147 3.96 -12.17 3.92
N VAL A 148 4.00 -13.49 4.03
CA VAL A 148 3.33 -14.23 5.08
C VAL A 148 3.94 -13.92 6.45
N THR A 149 5.26 -14.02 6.56
CA THR A 149 5.99 -13.74 7.81
C THR A 149 5.78 -12.28 8.26
N PHE A 150 5.76 -11.35 7.30
CA PHE A 150 5.42 -9.94 7.54
C PHE A 150 4.02 -9.78 8.14
N ALA A 151 3.02 -10.48 7.58
CA ALA A 151 1.65 -10.42 8.08
C ALA A 151 1.53 -11.02 9.48
N ASP A 152 2.27 -12.09 9.79
CA ASP A 152 2.30 -12.69 11.12
C ASP A 152 2.88 -11.71 12.16
N TYR A 153 4.01 -11.07 11.88
CA TYR A 153 4.60 -10.07 12.77
C TYR A 153 3.68 -8.87 12.98
N LEU A 154 3.01 -8.39 11.92
CA LEU A 154 2.01 -7.33 12.06
C LEU A 154 0.84 -7.74 12.94
N GLN A 155 0.35 -8.98 12.83
CA GLN A 155 -0.72 -9.50 13.68
C GLN A 155 -0.30 -9.65 15.15
N GLN A 156 0.97 -9.96 15.40
CA GLN A 156 1.55 -10.05 16.74
C GLN A 156 1.92 -8.68 17.35
N GLY A 157 1.85 -7.61 16.55
CA GLY A 157 2.20 -6.26 16.97
C GLY A 157 3.70 -5.94 16.90
N ASP A 158 4.52 -6.85 16.37
CA ASP A 158 5.96 -6.67 16.20
C ASP A 158 6.26 -5.91 14.89
N ARG A 159 6.21 -4.57 14.97
CA ARG A 159 6.42 -3.71 13.80
C ARG A 159 7.86 -3.71 13.32
N GLU A 160 8.83 -3.88 14.21
CA GLU A 160 10.25 -3.85 13.86
C GLU A 160 10.62 -5.10 13.05
N ALA A 161 10.20 -6.29 13.52
CA ALA A 161 10.39 -7.53 12.77
C ALA A 161 9.65 -7.51 11.44
N ALA A 162 8.45 -6.93 11.37
CA ALA A 162 7.71 -6.75 10.13
C ALA A 162 8.49 -5.87 9.13
N GLU A 163 9.02 -4.72 9.57
CA GLU A 163 9.80 -3.83 8.72
C GLU A 163 11.09 -4.48 8.19
N GLU A 164 11.72 -5.34 9.00
CA GLU A 164 12.87 -6.14 8.56
C GLU A 164 12.50 -7.08 7.40
N GLN A 165 11.34 -7.74 7.45
CA GLN A 165 10.88 -8.61 6.36
C GLN A 165 10.60 -7.82 5.07
N LEU A 166 10.02 -6.62 5.19
CA LEU A 166 9.81 -5.75 4.04
C LEU A 166 11.13 -5.33 3.39
N ASN A 167 12.15 -5.02 4.19
CA ASN A 167 13.49 -4.68 3.70
C ASN A 167 14.15 -5.86 2.97
N LYS A 168 14.00 -7.10 3.47
CA LYS A 168 14.46 -8.31 2.78
C LYS A 168 13.77 -8.49 1.43
N MET A 169 12.44 -8.31 1.37
CA MET A 169 11.70 -8.36 0.11
C MET A 169 12.16 -7.30 -0.89
N LYS A 170 12.38 -6.07 -0.42
CA LYS A 170 12.85 -4.95 -1.23
C LYS A 170 14.20 -5.27 -1.89
N GLN A 171 15.13 -5.87 -1.13
CA GLN A 171 16.41 -6.32 -1.66
C GLN A 171 16.26 -7.44 -2.68
N LEU A 172 15.42 -8.45 -2.41
CA LEU A 172 15.16 -9.56 -3.34
C LEU A 172 14.56 -9.10 -4.67
N LEU A 173 13.64 -8.14 -4.62
CA LEU A 173 12.97 -7.58 -5.80
C LEU A 173 13.82 -6.53 -6.52
N SER A 174 15.02 -6.20 -6.01
CA SER A 174 15.82 -5.06 -6.47
C SER A 174 15.01 -3.76 -6.55
N TYR A 175 14.06 -3.57 -5.63
CA TYR A 175 13.19 -2.41 -5.66
C TYR A 175 14.00 -1.18 -5.23
N VAL A 176 14.23 -0.29 -6.20
CA VAL A 176 14.99 0.93 -5.96
C VAL A 176 14.12 1.87 -5.14
N ASP A 177 14.70 2.47 -4.10
CA ASP A 177 14.02 3.57 -3.43
C ASP A 177 13.66 4.63 -4.46
N SER A 178 12.39 5.01 -4.47
CA SER A 178 12.00 6.22 -5.18
C SER A 178 12.89 7.35 -4.63
N TYR A 179 13.58 8.08 -5.49
CA TYR A 179 14.37 9.24 -5.13
C TYR A 179 14.06 10.34 -6.14
N PHE A 180 13.74 11.52 -5.63
CA PHE A 180 13.56 12.70 -6.48
C PHE A 180 14.93 13.35 -6.68
N GLU A 181 15.45 13.20 -7.91
CA GLU A 181 16.64 13.91 -8.32
C GLU A 181 16.41 15.43 -8.26
N PRO A 182 17.35 16.21 -7.69
CA PRO A 182 17.28 17.65 -7.71
C PRO A 182 17.17 18.17 -9.14
N THR A 183 16.18 19.02 -9.40
CA THR A 183 16.05 19.71 -10.68
C THR A 183 16.51 21.15 -10.51
N VAL A 184 17.00 21.77 -11.58
CA VAL A 184 17.38 23.20 -11.59
C VAL A 184 16.24 24.07 -11.04
N PHE A 185 15.00 23.76 -11.42
CA PHE A 185 13.84 24.46 -10.92
C PHE A 185 13.61 24.22 -9.41
N GLY A 186 13.68 22.98 -8.94
CA GLY A 186 13.52 22.68 -7.51
C GLY A 186 14.58 23.34 -6.63
N GLU A 187 15.82 23.42 -7.13
CA GLU A 187 16.92 24.11 -6.43
C GLU A 187 16.70 25.63 -6.35
N GLU A 188 16.24 26.26 -7.42
CA GLU A 188 15.86 27.68 -7.42
C GLU A 188 14.72 27.98 -6.45
N VAL A 189 13.70 27.13 -6.40
CA VAL A 189 12.60 27.29 -5.44
C VAL A 189 13.10 27.18 -4.01
N GLU A 190 13.93 26.19 -3.71
CA GLU A 190 14.52 26.05 -2.38
C GLU A 190 15.39 27.27 -2.01
N LEU A 191 16.26 27.71 -2.91
CA LEU A 191 17.11 28.87 -2.71
C LEU A 191 16.28 30.12 -2.40
N ALA A 192 15.17 30.32 -3.10
CA ALA A 192 14.27 31.43 -2.88
C ALA A 192 13.47 31.33 -1.56
N LEU A 193 13.28 30.13 -1.03
CA LEU A 193 12.57 29.88 0.23
C LEU A 193 13.48 29.90 1.46
N ARG A 194 14.79 29.73 1.31
CA ARG A 194 15.79 29.81 2.41
C ARG A 194 15.67 31.03 3.34
N PRO A 195 15.30 32.24 2.87
CA PRO A 195 15.12 33.38 3.76
C PRO A 195 13.92 33.25 4.73
N TYR A 196 12.97 32.37 4.44
CA TYR A 196 11.72 32.21 5.20
C TYR A 196 11.71 30.99 6.11
N PHE A 197 12.61 30.02 5.91
CA PHE A 197 12.64 28.76 6.63
C PHE A 197 14.06 28.41 7.06
N GLU A 198 14.19 27.75 8.21
CA GLU A 198 15.48 27.22 8.61
C GLU A 198 15.89 26.05 7.72
N GLN A 199 17.21 25.88 7.54
CA GLN A 199 17.75 24.79 6.73
C GLN A 199 17.32 23.40 7.24
N SER A 200 17.08 23.25 8.54
CA SER A 200 16.62 22.00 9.15
C SER A 200 15.14 21.67 8.88
N GLN A 201 14.34 22.65 8.46
CA GLN A 201 12.92 22.44 8.10
C GLN A 201 12.78 21.90 6.68
N MET A 202 13.67 22.29 5.77
CA MET A 202 13.62 21.91 4.36
C MET A 202 14.37 20.59 4.12
N LYS A 203 13.65 19.55 3.74
CA LYS A 203 14.20 18.21 3.47
C LYS A 203 13.90 17.80 2.03
N ARG A 204 14.96 17.66 1.23
CA ARG A 204 14.88 17.15 -0.16
C ARG A 204 14.59 15.65 -0.16
N SER A 205 13.79 15.18 -1.12
CA SER A 205 13.55 13.76 -1.38
C SER A 205 13.20 12.99 -0.09
N ALA A 206 12.39 13.60 0.78
CA ALA A 206 12.14 13.09 2.13
C ALA A 206 10.82 12.33 2.23
N MET A 207 10.67 11.51 3.27
CA MET A 207 9.41 10.83 3.56
C MET A 207 8.45 11.79 4.29
N ALA A 208 7.27 12.00 3.73
CA ALA A 208 6.15 12.69 4.34
C ALA A 208 4.96 11.72 4.42
N ALA A 209 4.45 11.44 5.62
CA ALA A 209 3.36 10.48 5.84
C ALA A 209 3.52 9.16 5.03
N GLY A 210 4.71 8.54 5.04
CA GLY A 210 4.94 7.28 4.34
C GLY A 210 5.09 7.37 2.82
N VAL A 211 5.06 8.56 2.22
CA VAL A 211 5.29 8.78 0.79
C VAL A 211 6.53 9.65 0.61
N ARG A 212 7.44 9.28 -0.30
CA ARG A 212 8.57 10.15 -0.61
C ARG A 212 8.13 11.31 -1.49
N VAL A 213 8.61 12.50 -1.19
CA VAL A 213 8.23 13.74 -1.87
C VAL A 213 9.46 14.57 -2.30
N PRO A 214 9.35 15.43 -3.34
CA PRO A 214 10.49 16.21 -3.83
C PRO A 214 11.08 17.15 -2.78
N LEU A 215 10.24 17.92 -2.10
CA LEU A 215 10.64 18.82 -1.03
C LEU A 215 9.59 18.81 0.08
N TYR A 216 10.02 18.49 1.29
CA TYR A 216 9.20 18.52 2.50
C TYR A 216 9.66 19.66 3.40
N ILE A 217 8.72 20.49 3.83
CA ILE A 217 8.94 21.56 4.81
C ILE A 217 8.28 21.11 6.12
N GLN A 218 9.11 20.79 7.10
CA GLN A 218 8.65 20.31 8.40
C GLN A 218 8.30 21.49 9.32
N ALA A 219 7.11 21.44 9.91
CA ALA A 219 6.70 22.37 10.97
C ALA A 219 7.59 22.22 12.22
N LYS A 220 7.93 23.34 12.86
CA LYS A 220 8.69 23.37 14.12
C LYS A 220 7.90 23.93 15.30
N GLY A 221 7.00 24.87 15.06
CA GLY A 221 6.25 25.59 16.11
C GLY A 221 4.80 25.14 16.29
N GLN A 222 4.20 25.50 17.43
CA GLN A 222 2.74 25.46 17.58
C GLN A 222 2.11 26.44 16.58
N GLY A 223 1.32 25.92 15.65
CA GLY A 223 0.62 26.72 14.62
C GLY A 223 1.24 26.68 13.22
N GLU A 224 2.40 26.03 13.03
CA GLU A 224 2.95 25.75 11.70
C GLU A 224 2.42 24.41 11.18
N GLN A 225 2.05 24.35 9.90
CA GLN A 225 1.67 23.10 9.23
C GLN A 225 2.80 22.60 8.34
N SER A 226 3.08 21.30 8.42
CA SER A 226 4.03 20.67 7.52
C SER A 226 3.51 20.72 6.09
N SER A 227 4.41 20.92 5.13
CA SER A 227 4.04 21.15 3.74
C SER A 227 4.88 20.31 2.78
N VAL A 228 4.26 19.87 1.69
CA VAL A 228 4.89 19.16 0.59
C VAL A 228 4.84 20.04 -0.65
N LEU A 229 6.00 20.26 -1.26
CA LEU A 229 6.11 20.95 -2.54
C LEU A 229 6.34 19.92 -3.66
N ALA A 230 5.44 19.92 -4.62
CA ALA A 230 5.58 19.15 -5.86
C ALA A 230 6.02 20.10 -6.99
N PHE A 231 7.16 19.83 -7.61
CA PHE A 231 7.66 20.62 -8.72
C PHE A 231 7.07 20.11 -10.04
N ASP A 232 6.47 21.01 -10.81
CA ASP A 232 5.82 20.77 -12.09
C ASP A 232 4.65 19.77 -12.09
N GLY A 233 4.34 19.13 -10.97
CA GLY A 233 3.14 18.28 -10.80
C GLY A 233 3.02 17.22 -11.89
N VAL A 234 1.84 17.13 -12.53
CA VAL A 234 1.59 16.31 -13.73
C VAL A 234 2.62 16.56 -14.86
N LEU A 235 3.21 17.75 -14.95
CA LEU A 235 4.18 18.08 -16.00
C LEU A 235 5.60 17.59 -15.68
N ALA A 236 5.83 17.07 -14.47
CA ALA A 236 7.12 16.49 -14.11
C ALA A 236 7.44 15.26 -14.98
N LYS A 237 8.72 15.06 -15.31
CA LYS A 237 9.20 13.85 -15.98
C LYS A 237 9.12 12.65 -15.03
N THR A 238 7.93 12.11 -14.87
CA THR A 238 7.68 10.87 -14.12
C THR A 238 7.09 9.84 -15.08
N PRO A 239 7.17 8.54 -14.78
CA PRO A 239 6.57 7.49 -15.60
C PRO A 239 5.03 7.43 -15.50
N LEU A 240 4.40 8.16 -14.56
CA LEU A 240 2.96 8.08 -14.28
C LEU A 240 2.31 9.46 -14.02
N PRO A 241 2.50 10.48 -14.88
CA PRO A 241 1.83 11.75 -14.68
C PRO A 241 0.33 11.59 -14.98
N SER A 242 -0.50 11.63 -13.95
CA SER A 242 -1.95 11.70 -14.07
C SER A 242 -2.48 12.77 -13.13
N TYR A 243 -3.40 13.60 -13.63
CA TYR A 243 -4.10 14.59 -12.82
C TYR A 243 -4.82 13.94 -11.64
N GLU A 244 -5.45 12.78 -11.87
CA GLU A 244 -6.11 12.01 -10.81
C GLU A 244 -5.14 11.55 -9.73
N TRP A 245 -3.90 11.22 -10.11
CA TRP A 245 -2.88 10.79 -9.16
C TRP A 245 -2.44 11.95 -8.27
N GLU A 246 -2.20 13.12 -8.85
CA GLU A 246 -1.83 14.32 -8.08
C GLU A 246 -2.96 14.79 -7.16
N GLU A 247 -4.22 14.73 -7.62
CA GLU A 247 -5.38 15.03 -6.79
C GLU A 247 -5.53 14.06 -5.61
N LYS A 248 -5.40 12.75 -5.85
CA LYS A 248 -5.41 11.73 -4.79
C LYS A 248 -4.29 11.95 -3.78
N LEU A 249 -3.10 12.29 -4.25
CA LEU A 249 -1.95 12.58 -3.41
C LEU A 249 -2.18 13.84 -2.55
N GLY A 250 -2.76 14.89 -3.13
CA GLY A 250 -3.15 16.10 -2.39
C GLY A 250 -4.18 15.81 -1.30
N ASN A 251 -5.22 15.02 -1.62
CA ASN A 251 -6.24 14.60 -0.65
C ASN A 251 -5.65 13.74 0.46
N TYR A 252 -4.74 12.82 0.12
CA TYR A 252 -4.01 12.00 1.09
C TYR A 252 -3.25 12.86 2.09
N PHE A 253 -2.43 13.81 1.62
CA PHE A 253 -1.67 14.68 2.51
C PHE A 253 -2.56 15.58 3.36
N LYS A 254 -3.65 16.10 2.79
CA LYS A 254 -4.62 16.91 3.53
C LYS A 254 -5.26 16.15 4.68
N GLN A 255 -5.61 14.87 4.49
CA GLN A 255 -6.11 14.01 5.57
C GLN A 255 -5.08 13.78 6.68
N GLN A 256 -3.79 13.88 6.36
CA GLN A 256 -2.67 13.76 7.31
C GLN A 256 -2.28 15.12 7.94
N GLY A 257 -3.04 16.20 7.68
CA GLY A 257 -2.71 17.54 8.17
C GLY A 257 -1.47 18.15 7.52
N ILE A 258 -1.11 17.69 6.31
CA ILE A 258 0.03 18.18 5.54
C ILE A 258 -0.50 18.96 4.32
N ILE A 259 -0.02 20.19 4.14
CA ILE A 259 -0.40 21.02 3.01
C ILE A 259 0.33 20.52 1.76
N PHE A 260 -0.41 20.20 0.70
CA PHE A 260 0.16 19.87 -0.61
C PHE A 260 0.13 21.08 -1.55
N ILE A 261 1.30 21.53 -2.03
CA ILE A 261 1.41 22.69 -2.92
C ILE A 261 2.16 22.32 -4.22
N PRO A 262 1.47 22.29 -5.36
CA PRO A 262 2.15 22.23 -6.65
C PRO A 262 2.78 23.59 -7.01
N VAL A 263 4.02 23.56 -7.46
CA VAL A 263 4.77 24.73 -7.92
C VAL A 263 5.14 24.51 -9.38
N LEU A 264 4.73 25.43 -10.25
CA LEU A 264 4.92 25.31 -11.70
C LEU A 264 6.05 26.21 -12.18
N ALA A 265 7.02 25.64 -12.88
CA ALA A 265 8.13 26.36 -13.49
C ALA A 265 7.63 27.48 -14.42
N ALA A 266 6.56 27.23 -15.17
CA ALA A 266 5.98 28.18 -16.12
C ALA A 266 5.55 29.51 -15.48
N HIS A 267 5.10 29.49 -14.22
CA HIS A 267 4.78 30.71 -13.47
C HIS A 267 6.02 31.28 -12.80
N TRP A 268 6.85 30.42 -12.23
CA TRP A 268 8.04 30.81 -11.50
C TRP A 268 9.00 31.64 -12.35
N TRP A 269 9.34 31.18 -13.55
CA TRP A 269 10.33 31.85 -14.41
C TRP A 269 9.87 33.21 -14.95
N ARG A 270 8.56 33.50 -14.94
CA ARG A 270 8.05 34.82 -15.32
C ARG A 270 8.36 35.87 -14.26
N SER A 271 8.25 35.52 -12.98
CA SER A 271 8.41 36.44 -11.87
C SER A 271 8.88 35.74 -10.58
N PRO A 272 10.14 35.27 -10.51
CA PRO A 272 10.61 34.40 -9.42
C PRO A 272 10.45 35.02 -8.03
N LYS A 273 10.82 36.31 -7.87
CA LYS A 273 10.73 37.00 -6.58
C LYS A 273 9.28 37.13 -6.07
N GLN A 274 8.33 37.35 -6.97
CA GLN A 274 6.93 37.50 -6.62
C GLN A 274 6.30 36.15 -6.27
N GLU A 275 6.59 35.12 -7.07
CA GLU A 275 6.11 33.77 -6.80
C GLU A 275 6.72 33.18 -5.53
N ALA A 276 8.00 33.43 -5.24
CA ALA A 276 8.63 33.04 -3.98
C ALA A 276 7.93 33.66 -2.76
N ARG A 277 7.62 34.96 -2.80
CA ARG A 277 6.86 35.64 -1.72
C ARG A 277 5.46 35.07 -1.56
N LYS A 278 4.76 34.83 -2.67
CA LYS A 278 3.42 34.24 -2.67
C LYS A 278 3.44 32.81 -2.11
N LEU A 279 4.41 32.00 -2.51
CA LEU A 279 4.60 30.64 -2.01
C LEU A 279 4.91 30.64 -0.52
N ALA A 280 5.88 31.45 -0.07
CA ALA A 280 6.19 31.60 1.35
C ALA A 280 4.95 32.04 2.15
N SER A 281 4.18 33.02 1.64
CA SER A 281 2.95 33.46 2.31
C SER A 281 1.89 32.37 2.43
N ARG A 282 1.81 31.43 1.47
CA ARG A 282 0.88 30.29 1.53
C ARG A 282 1.35 29.24 2.54
N LEU A 283 2.66 29.01 2.61
CA LEU A 283 3.27 28.06 3.54
C LEU A 283 3.23 28.54 4.99
N LEU A 284 3.23 29.86 5.20
CA LEU A 284 3.16 30.49 6.53
C LEU A 284 1.74 30.86 6.97
N LYS A 285 0.73 30.70 6.10
CA LYS A 285 -0.65 31.07 6.43
C LYS A 285 -1.24 30.08 7.42
N HIS A 286 -1.77 30.62 8.52
CA HIS A 286 -2.61 29.92 9.49
C HIS A 286 -4.01 29.72 8.89
N GLU A 287 -4.52 28.49 8.93
CA GLU A 287 -5.97 28.29 8.93
C GLU A 287 -6.44 28.59 10.36
N ASP A 288 -7.02 29.77 10.55
CA ASP A 288 -7.89 30.09 11.71
C ASP A 288 -9.24 29.35 11.56
#